data_AF-A0A1B6F9Z1-F1
#
_entry.id   AF-A0A1B6F9Z1-F1
#
_cell.length_a   1.000
_cell.length_b   1.000
_cell.length_c   1.000
_cell.angle_alpha   90.00
_cell.angle_beta   90.00
_cell.angle_gamma   90.00
#
_symmetry.space_group_name_H-M   'P 1'
#
loop_
_entity.id
_entity.type
_entity.pdbx_description
1 polymer ?
#
loop_
_entity_poly.entity_id
_entity_poly.type
_entity_poly.pdbx_seq_one_letter_code
_entity_poly.pdbx_strand_id
1 'polypeptide(L)'
;MKYILVTGGVISGVGKGVIASSFGTILKSCGIEVTSIKIDPYINIDAGTFSPYEHGEVYVLDDGGEVDLDLGNYERFLDVTLHKDNNITTGKIYQTVINKERRGDFLGKTVQVIPHITDAVQEWVERVANQSVSSNGAKPEVCIVELGGTIGDIEGMPFVEAFRQFQFRVKRENFCCAHVSLVPQPRSTGEAKTKPTQASVRELRGLGLSPDLVVCRSENPINQDVKNKISNFCHVPPEQVVCIHDLSSIYRVPVLMEGQGMVEFFIERLQLSIQLPRPKKLINKWRDLADRVDSLRRDVNISLVGKYTKLEDSYASVTKALQHAAIDAGY
;
A
#
# COMPACT_ATOMS: atom_id res chain seq x y z
N MET A 1 -2.90 7.00 17.07
CA MET A 1 -2.49 6.17 15.92
C MET A 1 -3.73 5.60 15.28
N LYS A 2 -3.89 5.82 13.99
CA LYS A 2 -4.91 5.21 13.14
C LYS A 2 -4.22 4.30 12.13
N TYR A 3 -4.88 3.25 11.68
CA TYR A 3 -4.32 2.26 10.77
C TYR A 3 -5.18 2.14 9.53
N ILE A 4 -4.55 2.21 8.35
CA ILE A 4 -5.20 1.91 7.07
C ILE A 4 -4.55 0.65 6.53
N LEU A 5 -5.24 -0.48 6.61
CA LEU A 5 -4.81 -1.73 6.01
C LEU A 5 -5.22 -1.77 4.53
N VAL A 6 -4.24 -1.87 3.64
CA VAL A 6 -4.43 -2.04 2.21
C VAL A 6 -4.20 -3.50 1.85
N THR A 7 -5.24 -4.17 1.34
CA THR A 7 -5.20 -5.58 0.91
C THR A 7 -5.42 -5.70 -0.59
N GLY A 8 -4.93 -6.79 -1.21
CA GLY A 8 -5.06 -7.04 -2.65
C GLY A 8 -5.95 -8.22 -2.97
N GLY A 9 -6.68 -8.12 -4.07
CA GLY A 9 -7.57 -9.15 -4.58
C GLY A 9 -7.33 -9.43 -6.06
N VAL A 10 -7.84 -10.59 -6.50
CA VAL A 10 -7.89 -11.05 -7.91
C VAL A 10 -6.54 -11.38 -8.54
N ILE A 11 -5.57 -10.47 -8.53
CA ILE A 11 -4.22 -10.69 -9.07
C ILE A 11 -3.14 -10.05 -8.18
N SER A 12 -1.94 -10.64 -8.21
CA SER A 12 -0.73 -9.93 -7.80
C SER A 12 -0.45 -8.76 -8.75
N GLY A 13 0.26 -7.72 -8.29
CA GLY A 13 0.56 -6.55 -9.11
C GLY A 13 -0.64 -5.65 -9.44
N VAL A 14 -1.77 -5.79 -8.73
CA VAL A 14 -2.96 -4.93 -8.94
C VAL A 14 -2.70 -3.44 -8.65
N GLY A 15 -1.55 -3.07 -8.05
CA GLY A 15 -1.17 -1.68 -7.82
C GLY A 15 -1.35 -1.21 -6.38
N LYS A 16 -1.32 -2.13 -5.40
CA LYS A 16 -1.46 -1.83 -3.96
C LYS A 16 -0.51 -0.72 -3.49
N GLY A 17 0.79 -0.80 -3.83
CA GLY A 17 1.80 0.21 -3.48
C GLY A 17 1.45 1.62 -3.92
N VAL A 18 0.94 1.78 -5.14
CA VAL A 18 0.53 3.09 -5.65
C VAL A 18 -0.71 3.60 -4.91
N ILE A 19 -1.67 2.74 -4.60
CA ILE A 19 -2.87 3.10 -3.83
C ILE A 19 -2.51 3.50 -2.40
N ALA A 20 -1.70 2.68 -1.72
CA ALA A 20 -1.22 2.93 -0.37
C ALA A 20 -0.42 4.25 -0.29
N SER A 21 0.51 4.47 -1.23
CA SER A 21 1.28 5.71 -1.34
C SER A 21 0.38 6.93 -1.59
N SER A 22 -0.66 6.77 -2.42
CA SER A 22 -1.61 7.84 -2.73
C SER A 22 -2.47 8.23 -1.53
N PHE A 23 -2.93 7.26 -0.72
CA PHE A 23 -3.60 7.56 0.54
C PHE A 23 -2.70 8.38 1.47
N GLY A 24 -1.43 8.01 1.60
CA GLY A 24 -0.50 8.75 2.45
C GLY A 24 -0.22 10.15 1.93
N THR A 25 -0.12 10.30 0.61
CA THR A 25 0.04 11.61 -0.05
C THR A 25 -1.15 12.52 0.23
N ILE A 26 -2.38 12.00 0.13
CA ILE A 26 -3.61 12.76 0.41
C ILE A 26 -3.65 13.20 1.87
N LEU A 27 -3.36 12.30 2.81
CA LEU A 27 -3.37 12.61 4.24
C LEU A 27 -2.25 13.60 4.61
N LYS A 28 -1.03 13.42 4.09
CA LYS A 28 0.07 14.35 4.28
C LYS A 28 -0.24 15.73 3.69
N SER A 29 -0.98 15.77 2.58
CA SER A 29 -1.45 17.04 2.01
C SER A 29 -2.41 17.80 2.93
N CYS A 30 -3.10 17.09 3.83
CA CYS A 30 -3.96 17.64 4.86
C CYS A 30 -3.22 18.00 6.17
N GLY A 31 -1.90 17.84 6.22
CA GLY A 31 -1.08 18.13 7.41
C GLY A 31 -1.01 17.01 8.44
N ILE A 32 -1.44 15.79 8.08
CA ILE A 32 -1.37 14.61 8.94
C ILE A 32 -0.01 13.94 8.78
N GLU A 33 0.64 13.61 9.90
CA GLU A 33 1.89 12.84 9.89
C GLU A 33 1.59 11.36 9.58
N VAL A 34 2.22 10.83 8.53
CA VAL A 34 1.97 9.48 8.00
C VAL A 34 3.23 8.64 8.02
N THR A 35 3.11 7.38 8.41
CA THR A 35 4.14 6.34 8.24
C THR A 35 3.58 5.18 7.42
N SER A 36 4.46 4.33 6.90
CA SER A 36 4.09 3.14 6.14
C SER A 36 4.78 1.89 6.66
N ILE A 37 4.06 0.76 6.60
CA ILE A 37 4.59 -0.58 6.85
C ILE A 37 4.22 -1.45 5.66
N LYS A 38 5.23 -2.08 5.04
CA LYS A 38 5.03 -3.09 4.00
C LYS A 38 5.13 -4.46 4.63
N ILE A 39 4.16 -5.32 4.36
CA ILE A 39 4.21 -6.73 4.70
C ILE A 39 4.43 -7.53 3.43
N ASP A 40 5.45 -8.38 3.48
CA ASP A 40 5.83 -9.30 2.44
C ASP A 40 5.61 -10.74 2.91
N PRO A 41 4.74 -11.51 2.24
CA PRO A 41 4.42 -12.86 2.69
C PRO A 41 5.52 -13.89 2.38
N TYR A 42 6.63 -13.50 1.71
CA TYR A 42 7.76 -14.38 1.44
C TYR A 42 8.59 -14.72 2.70
N ILE A 43 9.38 -15.80 2.62
CA ILE A 43 10.13 -16.38 3.75
C ILE A 43 11.50 -15.70 3.96
N ASN A 44 12.09 -15.04 2.96
CA ASN A 44 13.33 -14.30 3.15
C ASN A 44 13.19 -13.29 4.31
N ILE A 45 14.24 -13.14 5.12
CA ILE A 45 14.22 -12.22 6.28
C ILE A 45 14.27 -10.76 5.82
N ASP A 46 14.94 -10.51 4.71
CA ASP A 46 15.15 -9.25 4.03
C ASP A 46 15.22 -9.49 2.52
N ALA A 47 15.36 -8.41 1.74
CA ALA A 47 15.43 -8.51 0.29
C ALA A 47 16.86 -8.75 -0.24
N GLY A 48 17.90 -8.66 0.59
CA GLY A 48 19.31 -8.64 0.17
C GLY A 48 19.77 -9.89 -0.58
N THR A 49 19.08 -11.01 -0.36
CA THR A 49 19.38 -12.29 -1.00
C THR A 49 18.63 -12.54 -2.31
N PHE A 50 17.73 -11.64 -2.73
CA PHE A 50 17.03 -11.78 -4.00
C PHE A 50 17.92 -11.50 -5.20
N SER A 51 17.65 -12.23 -6.28
CA SER A 51 18.13 -11.84 -7.59
C SER A 51 17.28 -10.67 -8.11
N PRO A 52 17.89 -9.62 -8.68
CA PRO A 52 17.14 -8.53 -9.30
C PRO A 52 16.20 -8.94 -10.44
N TYR A 53 16.34 -10.16 -10.98
CA TYR A 53 15.42 -10.71 -11.98
C TYR A 53 14.15 -11.33 -11.39
N GLU A 54 14.12 -11.66 -10.10
CA GLU A 54 12.97 -12.33 -9.48
C GLU A 54 12.01 -11.30 -8.88
N HIS A 55 12.54 -10.40 -8.06
CA HIS A 55 11.75 -9.47 -7.24
C HIS A 55 12.04 -7.99 -7.55
N GLY A 56 12.73 -7.69 -8.66
CA GLY A 56 13.20 -6.33 -8.95
C GLY A 56 14.41 -5.95 -8.10
N GLU A 57 14.79 -4.68 -8.14
CA GLU A 57 15.92 -4.17 -7.36
C GLU A 57 15.75 -4.39 -5.85
N VAL A 58 16.87 -4.60 -5.16
CA VAL A 58 16.90 -4.49 -3.69
C VAL A 58 17.00 -3.00 -3.35
N TYR A 59 16.02 -2.50 -2.60
CA TYR A 59 16.04 -1.11 -2.15
C TYR A 59 16.81 -1.03 -0.82
N VAL A 60 17.65 -0.01 -0.67
CA VAL A 60 18.49 0.18 0.52
C VAL A 60 18.03 1.43 1.25
N LEU A 61 17.66 1.28 2.52
CA LEU A 61 17.24 2.36 3.40
C LEU A 61 18.43 3.07 4.06
N ASP A 62 18.20 4.27 4.59
CA ASP A 62 19.22 5.09 5.27
C ASP A 62 19.88 4.38 6.47
N ASP A 63 19.16 3.47 7.13
CA ASP A 63 19.67 2.67 8.25
C ASP A 63 20.45 1.40 7.82
N GLY A 64 20.67 1.23 6.51
CA GLY A 64 21.33 0.08 5.89
C GLY A 64 20.43 -1.14 5.71
N GLY A 65 19.11 -1.01 5.93
CA GLY A 65 18.16 -2.09 5.67
C GLY A 65 18.01 -2.41 4.19
N GLU A 66 18.13 -3.68 3.83
CA GLU A 66 17.85 -4.21 2.48
C GLU A 66 16.39 -4.67 2.41
N VAL A 67 15.57 -3.97 1.64
CA VAL A 67 14.11 -4.12 1.64
C VAL A 67 13.54 -4.23 0.23
N ASP A 68 12.27 -4.61 0.17
CA ASP A 68 11.50 -4.68 -1.07
C ASP A 68 11.40 -3.30 -1.77
N LEU A 69 11.37 -3.31 -3.11
CA LEU A 69 11.34 -2.10 -3.94
C LEU A 69 10.15 -1.19 -3.64
N ASP A 70 9.03 -1.74 -3.14
CA ASP A 70 7.83 -0.99 -2.82
C ASP A 70 8.08 0.07 -1.73
N LEU A 71 9.07 -0.13 -0.85
CA LEU A 71 9.41 0.87 0.17
C LEU A 71 9.92 2.18 -0.45
N GLY A 72 10.65 2.09 -1.55
CA GLY A 72 11.09 3.27 -2.30
C GLY A 72 9.93 4.06 -2.89
N ASN A 73 8.78 3.44 -3.16
CA ASN A 73 7.58 4.17 -3.57
C ASN A 73 7.05 5.04 -2.44
N TYR A 74 7.01 4.53 -1.20
CA TYR A 74 6.56 5.30 -0.05
C TYR A 74 7.49 6.46 0.25
N GLU A 75 8.81 6.27 0.24
CA GLU A 75 9.76 7.38 0.50
C GLU A 75 9.62 8.49 -0.55
N ARG A 76 9.50 8.12 -1.84
CA ARG A 76 9.34 9.09 -2.94
C ARG A 76 8.00 9.85 -2.88
N PHE A 77 6.91 9.17 -2.54
CA PHE A 77 5.57 9.79 -2.49
C PHE A 77 5.34 10.59 -1.21
N LEU A 78 5.82 10.05 -0.09
CA LEU A 78 5.51 10.59 1.22
C LEU A 78 6.57 11.57 1.71
N ASP A 79 7.77 11.64 1.13
CA ASP A 79 8.86 12.49 1.66
C ASP A 79 9.14 12.14 3.13
N VAL A 80 9.47 10.87 3.37
CA VAL A 80 9.77 10.27 4.68
C VAL A 80 10.99 9.35 4.55
N THR A 81 11.66 9.07 5.67
CA THR A 81 12.78 8.12 5.75
C THR A 81 12.31 6.90 6.53
N LEU A 82 12.14 5.77 5.84
CA LEU A 82 11.73 4.51 6.45
C LEU A 82 12.94 3.78 7.04
N HIS A 83 12.68 2.87 7.96
CA HIS A 83 13.68 2.04 8.62
C HIS A 83 13.47 0.57 8.24
N LYS A 84 14.47 -0.28 8.44
CA LYS A 84 14.38 -1.73 8.13
C LYS A 84 13.22 -2.47 8.80
N ASP A 85 12.70 -1.90 9.89
CA ASP A 85 11.56 -2.43 10.64
C ASP A 85 10.20 -2.07 10.01
N ASN A 86 10.15 -1.08 9.11
CA ASN A 86 8.97 -0.76 8.29
C ASN A 86 8.67 -1.83 7.24
N ASN A 87 9.63 -2.72 6.96
CA ASN A 87 9.41 -3.91 6.15
C ASN A 87 9.27 -5.13 7.05
N ILE A 88 8.13 -5.82 6.98
CA ILE A 88 7.85 -7.06 7.70
C ILE A 88 7.82 -8.19 6.68
N THR A 89 8.52 -9.28 6.95
CA THR A 89 8.45 -10.50 6.14
C THR A 89 7.98 -11.68 6.97
N THR A 90 7.46 -12.73 6.34
CA THR A 90 7.13 -13.98 7.05
C THR A 90 8.36 -14.53 7.78
N GLY A 91 9.53 -14.54 7.11
CA GLY A 91 10.79 -14.97 7.70
C GLY A 91 11.15 -14.20 8.96
N LYS A 92 11.05 -12.87 8.91
CA LYS A 92 11.40 -11.98 10.03
C LYS A 92 10.54 -12.24 11.26
N ILE A 93 9.23 -12.42 11.08
CA ILE A 93 8.30 -12.73 12.18
C ILE A 93 8.57 -14.13 12.75
N TYR A 94 8.71 -15.13 11.89
CA TYR A 94 8.95 -16.51 12.34
C TYR A 94 10.29 -16.63 13.07
N GLN A 95 11.35 -16.01 12.54
CA GLN A 95 12.66 -15.96 13.20
C GLN A 95 12.56 -15.29 14.58
N THR A 96 11.79 -14.20 14.70
CA THR A 96 11.57 -13.50 15.97
C THR A 96 10.91 -14.41 17.00
N VAL A 97 9.86 -15.12 16.62
CA VAL A 97 9.13 -16.03 17.52
C VAL A 97 9.98 -17.25 17.89
N ILE A 98 10.70 -17.84 16.93
CA ILE A 98 11.64 -18.94 17.18
C ILE A 98 12.73 -18.51 18.17
N ASN A 99 13.29 -17.30 18.00
CA ASN A 99 14.30 -16.77 18.91
C ASN A 99 13.74 -16.53 20.32
N LYS A 100 12.51 -16.00 20.45
CA LYS A 100 11.81 -15.87 21.75
C LYS A 100 11.63 -17.23 22.42
N GLU A 101 11.24 -18.24 21.65
CA GLU A 101 11.05 -19.60 22.16
C GLU A 101 12.34 -20.23 22.66
N ARG A 102 13.44 -20.15 21.89
CA ARG A 102 14.75 -20.67 22.30
C ARG A 102 15.33 -19.99 23.55
N ARG A 103 14.97 -18.72 23.81
CA ARG A 103 15.36 -17.99 25.04
C ARG A 103 14.53 -18.36 26.27
N GLY A 104 13.42 -19.09 26.08
CA GLY A 104 12.50 -19.45 27.16
C GLY A 104 11.43 -18.39 27.45
N ASP A 105 11.22 -17.41 26.56
CA ASP A 105 10.26 -16.31 26.77
C ASP A 105 8.81 -16.82 26.91
N PHE A 106 8.50 -18.03 26.41
CA PHE A 106 7.19 -18.68 26.51
C PHE A 106 7.08 -19.68 27.68
N LEU A 107 8.07 -19.73 28.60
CA LEU A 107 8.04 -20.54 29.83
C LEU A 107 7.76 -22.04 29.59
N GLY A 108 8.29 -22.60 28.49
CA GLY A 108 8.13 -24.01 28.13
C GLY A 108 6.74 -24.39 27.60
N LYS A 109 5.84 -23.42 27.38
CA LYS A 109 4.53 -23.68 26.76
C LYS A 109 4.68 -23.88 25.25
N THR A 110 3.72 -24.61 24.66
CA THR A 110 3.66 -24.85 23.21
C THR A 110 3.45 -23.55 22.44
N VAL A 111 4.36 -23.27 21.52
CA VAL A 111 4.27 -22.14 20.58
C VAL A 111 3.51 -22.57 19.33
N GLN A 112 2.64 -21.71 18.83
CA GLN A 112 1.71 -21.96 17.72
C GLN A 112 1.55 -20.70 16.86
N VAL A 113 1.03 -20.84 15.64
CA VAL A 113 0.73 -19.69 14.78
C VAL A 113 -0.25 -18.73 15.46
N ILE A 114 -1.32 -19.27 16.05
CA ILE A 114 -2.26 -18.49 16.87
C ILE A 114 -2.06 -18.90 18.33
N PRO A 115 -1.81 -17.98 19.27
CA PRO A 115 -1.70 -16.54 19.05
C PRO A 115 -0.28 -16.04 18.76
N HIS A 116 0.77 -16.85 18.91
CA HIS A 116 2.15 -16.34 19.03
C HIS A 116 2.69 -15.62 17.77
N ILE A 117 2.39 -16.10 16.56
CA ILE A 117 2.77 -15.41 15.32
C ILE A 117 1.88 -14.18 15.11
N THR A 118 0.57 -14.31 15.35
CA THR A 118 -0.38 -13.19 15.19
C THR A 118 -0.11 -12.06 16.18
N ASP A 119 0.30 -12.38 17.41
CA ASP A 119 0.68 -11.43 18.44
C ASP A 119 1.99 -10.74 18.06
N ALA A 120 2.98 -11.49 17.56
CA ALA A 120 4.24 -10.91 17.12
C ALA A 120 4.04 -9.90 15.97
N VAL A 121 3.14 -10.17 15.02
CA VAL A 121 2.76 -9.20 13.97
C VAL A 121 2.13 -7.95 14.58
N GLN A 122 1.16 -8.10 15.48
CA GLN A 122 0.48 -6.96 16.12
C GLN A 122 1.43 -6.10 16.95
N GLU A 123 2.28 -6.72 17.77
CA GLU A 123 3.34 -6.05 18.55
C GLU A 123 4.29 -5.27 17.64
N TRP A 124 4.68 -5.86 16.50
CA TRP A 124 5.56 -5.21 15.53
C TRP A 124 4.91 -3.97 14.91
N VAL A 125 3.67 -4.12 14.42
CA VAL A 125 2.92 -3.02 13.78
C VAL A 125 2.71 -1.87 14.77
N GLU A 126 2.28 -2.14 16.01
CA GLU A 126 2.13 -1.08 17.01
C GLU A 126 3.44 -0.38 17.31
N ARG A 127 4.53 -1.13 17.50
CA ARG A 127 5.84 -0.54 17.82
C ARG A 127 6.32 0.38 16.69
N VAL A 128 6.32 -0.12 15.46
CA VAL A 128 6.87 0.59 14.30
C VAL A 128 5.99 1.77 13.87
N ALA A 129 4.66 1.62 13.95
CA ALA A 129 3.74 2.71 13.63
C ALA A 129 4.00 3.96 14.51
N ASN A 130 4.45 3.77 15.75
CA ASN A 130 4.74 4.87 16.69
C ASN A 130 6.14 5.48 16.52
N GLN A 131 7.00 4.94 15.65
CA GLN A 131 8.33 5.48 15.37
C GLN A 131 8.24 6.64 14.37
N SER A 132 9.02 7.70 14.61
CA SER A 132 9.11 8.82 13.67
C SER A 132 9.83 8.38 12.41
N VAL A 133 9.24 8.72 11.26
CA VAL A 133 9.85 8.62 9.92
C VAL A 133 10.01 9.99 9.26
N SER A 134 9.57 11.04 9.96
CA SER A 134 9.69 12.43 9.53
C SER A 134 10.99 13.04 10.05
N SER A 135 11.63 13.88 9.25
CA SER A 135 12.90 14.56 9.58
C SER A 135 12.81 15.48 10.79
N ASN A 136 11.61 15.96 11.14
CA ASN A 136 11.32 16.79 12.31
C ASN A 136 11.15 15.96 13.61
N GLY A 137 11.23 14.63 13.56
CA GLY A 137 11.02 13.75 14.71
C GLY A 137 9.56 13.61 15.13
N ALA A 138 8.60 14.09 14.33
CA ALA A 138 7.19 14.04 14.66
C ALA A 138 6.65 12.61 14.67
N LYS A 139 5.83 12.32 15.68
CA LYS A 139 5.18 11.04 15.81
C LYS A 139 4.05 10.92 14.76
N PRO A 140 3.99 9.83 13.98
CA PRO A 140 2.90 9.62 13.03
C PRO A 140 1.53 9.55 13.70
N GLU A 141 0.52 10.03 13.01
CA GLU A 141 -0.88 9.93 13.42
C GLU A 141 -1.59 8.77 12.71
N VAL A 142 -1.20 8.52 11.45
CA VAL A 142 -1.74 7.44 10.61
C VAL A 142 -0.61 6.54 10.11
N CYS A 143 -0.81 5.23 10.23
CA CYS A 143 0.05 4.21 9.65
C CYS A 143 -0.68 3.50 8.50
N ILE A 144 -0.09 3.53 7.32
CA ILE A 144 -0.59 2.81 6.16
C ILE A 144 0.13 1.48 6.08
N VAL A 145 -0.61 0.39 6.24
CA VAL A 145 -0.08 -0.96 6.20
C VAL A 145 -0.47 -1.59 4.87
N GLU A 146 0.50 -1.89 4.02
CA GLU A 146 0.25 -2.68 2.82
C GLU A 146 0.51 -4.17 3.10
N LEU A 147 -0.52 -4.99 2.90
CA LEU A 147 -0.37 -6.44 2.86
C LEU A 147 -0.07 -6.91 1.43
N GLY A 148 1.16 -7.37 1.21
CA GLY A 148 1.61 -8.03 -0.01
C GLY A 148 0.85 -9.32 -0.31
N GLY A 149 1.04 -9.85 -1.54
CA GLY A 149 0.31 -11.03 -2.02
C GLY A 149 -1.16 -10.73 -2.36
N THR A 150 -1.96 -11.80 -2.45
CA THR A 150 -3.40 -11.76 -2.74
C THR A 150 -4.19 -12.39 -1.60
N ILE A 151 -5.34 -11.82 -1.26
CA ILE A 151 -6.27 -12.41 -0.30
C ILE A 151 -6.73 -13.79 -0.82
N GLY A 152 -6.65 -14.79 0.05
CA GLY A 152 -6.92 -16.19 -0.26
C GLY A 152 -5.67 -17.06 -0.37
N ASP A 153 -4.49 -16.45 -0.54
CA ASP A 153 -3.23 -17.19 -0.58
C ASP A 153 -2.80 -17.65 0.82
N ILE A 154 -2.23 -18.86 0.90
CA ILE A 154 -1.82 -19.50 2.17
C ILE A 154 -0.80 -18.64 2.93
N GLU A 155 0.12 -18.02 2.21
CA GLU A 155 1.18 -17.17 2.76
C GLU A 155 0.63 -15.93 3.50
N GLY A 156 -0.56 -15.44 3.12
CA GLY A 156 -1.21 -14.29 3.73
C GLY A 156 -2.04 -14.63 4.97
N MET A 157 -2.39 -15.90 5.19
CA MET A 157 -3.34 -16.30 6.25
C MET A 157 -2.92 -15.83 7.65
N PRO A 158 -1.64 -15.96 8.09
CA PRO A 158 -1.24 -15.49 9.42
C PRO A 158 -1.40 -13.97 9.58
N PHE A 159 -1.14 -13.19 8.54
CA PHE A 159 -1.25 -11.72 8.58
C PHE A 159 -2.71 -11.27 8.59
N VAL A 160 -3.56 -11.90 7.78
CA VAL A 160 -5.00 -11.58 7.77
C VAL A 160 -5.62 -11.88 9.13
N GLU A 161 -5.28 -13.03 9.75
CA GLU A 161 -5.75 -13.34 11.10
C GLU A 161 -5.21 -12.36 12.15
N ALA A 162 -3.94 -11.94 12.04
CA ALA A 162 -3.37 -10.92 12.92
C ALA A 162 -4.16 -9.60 12.82
N PHE A 163 -4.48 -9.12 11.61
CA PHE A 163 -5.28 -7.91 11.44
C PHE A 163 -6.75 -8.07 11.82
N ARG A 164 -7.31 -9.28 11.65
CA ARG A 164 -8.66 -9.61 12.13
C ARG A 164 -8.77 -9.44 13.64
N GLN A 165 -7.75 -9.84 14.40
CA GLN A 165 -7.69 -9.60 15.85
C GLN A 165 -7.37 -8.13 16.16
N PHE A 166 -6.44 -7.55 15.41
CA PHE A 166 -5.95 -6.19 15.61
C PHE A 166 -7.03 -5.13 15.57
N GLN A 167 -7.98 -5.21 14.62
CA GLN A 167 -9.08 -4.23 14.51
C GLN A 167 -9.91 -4.12 15.80
N PHE A 168 -10.06 -5.21 16.56
CA PHE A 168 -10.77 -5.20 17.83
C PHE A 168 -9.92 -4.62 18.96
N ARG A 169 -8.62 -4.92 18.95
CA ARG A 169 -7.64 -4.41 19.92
C ARG A 169 -7.51 -2.88 19.84
N VAL A 170 -7.45 -2.32 18.64
CA VAL A 170 -7.28 -0.86 18.45
C VAL A 170 -8.60 -0.09 18.40
N LYS A 171 -9.75 -0.78 18.36
CA LYS A 171 -11.11 -0.23 18.14
C LYS A 171 -11.41 0.16 16.70
N ARG A 172 -12.70 0.16 16.37
CA ARG A 172 -13.26 0.38 15.03
C ARG A 172 -12.80 1.71 14.42
N GLU A 173 -12.89 2.80 15.17
CA GLU A 173 -12.54 4.16 14.75
C GLU A 173 -11.03 4.39 14.53
N ASN A 174 -10.18 3.40 14.85
CA ASN A 174 -8.74 3.47 14.66
C ASN A 174 -8.23 2.53 13.56
N PHE A 175 -9.10 1.76 12.92
CA PHE A 175 -8.73 0.80 11.87
C PHE A 175 -9.64 0.95 10.65
N CYS A 176 -9.06 1.09 9.47
CA CYS A 176 -9.76 1.15 8.18
C CYS A 176 -9.19 0.08 7.24
N CYS A 177 -10.05 -0.69 6.58
CA CYS A 177 -9.65 -1.68 5.59
C CYS A 177 -9.97 -1.20 4.17
N ALA A 178 -8.94 -1.01 3.34
CA ALA A 178 -9.08 -0.71 1.92
C ALA A 178 -8.70 -1.96 1.10
N HIS A 179 -9.64 -2.47 0.30
CA HIS A 179 -9.41 -3.65 -0.53
C HIS A 179 -9.28 -3.27 -2.00
N VAL A 180 -8.11 -3.49 -2.57
CA VAL A 180 -7.80 -3.22 -3.99
C VAL A 180 -8.12 -4.45 -4.81
N SER A 181 -8.94 -4.28 -5.85
CA SER A 181 -9.42 -5.37 -6.70
C SER A 181 -9.40 -4.98 -8.17
N LEU A 182 -9.23 -5.96 -9.05
CA LEU A 182 -9.28 -5.78 -10.50
C LEU A 182 -10.73 -5.92 -11.01
N VAL A 183 -11.14 -4.98 -11.85
CA VAL A 183 -12.38 -5.03 -12.66
C VAL A 183 -11.96 -5.18 -14.12
N PRO A 184 -11.84 -6.42 -14.63
CA PRO A 184 -11.42 -6.65 -16.01
C PRO A 184 -12.54 -6.31 -17.00
N GLN A 185 -12.15 -5.94 -18.22
CA GLN A 185 -13.05 -5.68 -19.34
C GLN A 185 -12.57 -6.49 -20.56
N PRO A 186 -13.02 -7.75 -20.72
CA PRO A 186 -12.59 -8.57 -21.85
C PRO A 186 -12.96 -7.92 -23.18
N ARG A 187 -11.98 -7.77 -24.08
CA ARG A 187 -12.15 -7.13 -25.40
C ARG A 187 -13.29 -7.72 -26.24
N SER A 188 -13.54 -9.01 -26.11
CA SER A 188 -14.64 -9.71 -26.80
C SER A 188 -16.03 -9.25 -26.38
N THR A 189 -16.19 -8.76 -25.13
CA THR A 189 -17.49 -8.33 -24.58
C THR A 189 -17.61 -6.82 -24.45
N GLY A 190 -16.49 -6.11 -24.28
CA GLY A 190 -16.50 -4.67 -24.03
C GLY A 190 -17.17 -4.25 -22.71
N GLU A 191 -17.54 -5.19 -21.84
CA GLU A 191 -18.27 -4.91 -20.60
C GLU A 191 -17.38 -5.14 -19.37
N ALA A 192 -17.36 -4.17 -18.44
CA ALA A 192 -16.66 -4.30 -17.17
C ALA A 192 -17.27 -5.43 -16.31
N LYS A 193 -16.45 -6.41 -15.92
CA LYS A 193 -16.89 -7.58 -15.17
C LYS A 193 -16.56 -7.43 -13.68
N THR A 194 -17.60 -7.33 -12.86
CA THR A 194 -17.47 -7.14 -11.39
C THR A 194 -17.34 -8.44 -10.61
N LYS A 195 -17.59 -9.60 -11.23
CA LYS A 195 -17.59 -10.90 -10.55
C LYS A 195 -16.29 -11.23 -9.80
N PRO A 196 -15.08 -10.96 -10.34
CA PRO A 196 -13.84 -11.16 -9.60
C PRO A 196 -13.78 -10.34 -8.31
N THR A 197 -14.21 -9.08 -8.36
CA THR A 197 -14.28 -8.21 -7.17
C THR A 197 -15.25 -8.75 -6.12
N GLN A 198 -16.43 -9.25 -6.54
CA GLN A 198 -17.40 -9.87 -5.63
C GLN A 198 -16.84 -11.10 -4.91
N ALA A 199 -16.12 -11.96 -5.64
CA ALA A 199 -15.49 -13.16 -5.08
C ALA A 199 -14.38 -12.78 -4.09
N SER A 200 -13.54 -11.80 -4.44
CA SER A 200 -12.44 -11.33 -3.60
C SER A 200 -12.94 -10.72 -2.28
N VAL A 201 -13.99 -9.89 -2.33
CA VAL A 201 -14.60 -9.31 -1.12
C VAL A 201 -15.31 -10.38 -0.27
N ARG A 202 -15.87 -11.42 -0.89
CA ARG A 202 -16.43 -12.56 -0.16
C ARG A 202 -15.34 -13.32 0.60
N GLU A 203 -14.19 -13.53 -0.02
CA GLU A 203 -13.03 -14.19 0.60
C GLU A 203 -12.50 -13.37 1.78
N LEU A 204 -12.26 -12.07 1.58
CA LEU A 204 -11.82 -11.14 2.63
C LEU A 204 -12.75 -11.19 3.86
N ARG A 205 -14.07 -11.18 3.62
CA ARG A 205 -15.09 -11.31 4.68
C ARG A 205 -15.08 -12.68 5.35
N GLY A 206 -14.86 -13.75 4.60
CA GLY A 206 -14.69 -15.09 5.14
C GLY A 206 -13.51 -15.20 6.11
N LEU A 207 -12.47 -14.40 5.88
CA LEU A 207 -11.31 -14.28 6.76
C LEU A 207 -11.51 -13.28 7.91
N GLY A 208 -12.70 -12.69 8.04
CA GLY A 208 -13.09 -11.83 9.16
C GLY A 208 -12.74 -10.34 9.03
N LEU A 209 -12.34 -9.88 7.84
CA LEU A 209 -12.16 -8.46 7.52
C LEU A 209 -13.29 -7.98 6.60
N SER A 210 -13.88 -6.83 6.90
CA SER A 210 -14.84 -6.17 6.01
C SER A 210 -14.19 -4.93 5.41
N PRO A 211 -14.25 -4.73 4.07
CA PRO A 211 -13.68 -3.53 3.47
C PRO A 211 -14.52 -2.31 3.84
N ASP A 212 -13.86 -1.24 4.26
CA ASP A 212 -14.43 0.10 4.36
C ASP A 212 -14.30 0.85 3.03
N LEU A 213 -13.33 0.47 2.19
CA LEU A 213 -13.17 0.94 0.81
C LEU A 213 -12.96 -0.24 -0.12
N VAL A 214 -13.60 -0.19 -1.29
CA VAL A 214 -13.30 -1.09 -2.41
C VAL A 214 -12.69 -0.26 -3.53
N VAL A 215 -11.39 -0.43 -3.75
CA VAL A 215 -10.65 0.27 -4.79
C VAL A 215 -10.61 -0.61 -6.03
N CYS A 216 -11.36 -0.22 -7.05
CA CYS A 216 -11.49 -0.93 -8.31
C CYS A 216 -10.48 -0.40 -9.33
N ARG A 217 -9.47 -1.21 -9.64
CA ARG A 217 -8.58 -0.96 -10.78
C ARG A 217 -9.22 -1.47 -12.08
N SER A 218 -9.15 -0.68 -13.14
CA SER A 218 -9.71 -0.99 -14.46
C SER A 218 -8.87 -0.38 -15.57
N GLU A 219 -9.05 -0.83 -16.81
CA GLU A 219 -8.43 -0.16 -17.98
C GLU A 219 -9.15 1.17 -18.28
N ASN A 220 -10.48 1.13 -18.35
CA ASN A 220 -11.33 2.29 -18.67
C ASN A 220 -12.11 2.79 -17.44
N PRO A 221 -12.57 4.07 -17.44
CA PRO A 221 -13.46 4.57 -16.41
C PRO A 221 -14.71 3.69 -16.24
N ILE A 222 -15.00 3.35 -14.98
CA ILE A 222 -16.16 2.54 -14.62
C ILE A 222 -17.39 3.44 -14.47
N ASN A 223 -18.51 3.04 -15.09
CA ASN A 223 -19.76 3.78 -15.01
C ASN A 223 -20.48 3.61 -13.65
N GLN A 224 -21.49 4.43 -13.41
CA GLN A 224 -22.22 4.42 -12.13
C GLN A 224 -22.98 3.10 -11.89
N ASP A 225 -23.50 2.46 -12.93
CA ASP A 225 -24.23 1.19 -12.79
C ASP A 225 -23.32 0.07 -12.26
N VAL A 226 -22.09 0.01 -12.75
CA VAL A 226 -21.08 -0.94 -12.30
C VAL A 226 -20.67 -0.62 -10.86
N LYS A 227 -20.49 0.66 -10.49
CA LYS A 227 -20.25 1.07 -9.09
C LYS A 227 -21.38 0.64 -8.16
N ASN A 228 -22.63 0.92 -8.53
CA ASN A 228 -23.82 0.53 -7.76
C ASN A 228 -23.92 -0.99 -7.61
N LYS A 229 -23.57 -1.74 -8.65
CA LYS A 229 -23.49 -3.20 -8.60
C LYS A 229 -22.44 -3.66 -7.59
N ILE A 230 -21.24 -3.11 -7.63
CA ILE A 230 -20.17 -3.45 -6.67
C ILE A 230 -20.60 -3.10 -5.24
N SER A 231 -21.15 -1.90 -5.03
CA SER A 231 -21.70 -1.45 -3.76
C SER A 231 -22.67 -2.47 -3.16
N ASN A 232 -23.69 -2.87 -3.93
CA ASN A 232 -24.70 -3.83 -3.48
C ASN A 232 -24.12 -5.21 -3.15
N PHE A 233 -23.16 -5.73 -3.93
CA PHE A 233 -22.60 -7.06 -3.69
C PHE A 233 -21.49 -7.09 -2.62
N CYS A 234 -20.80 -5.96 -2.42
CA CYS A 234 -19.68 -5.84 -1.48
C CYS A 234 -20.11 -5.26 -0.13
N HIS A 235 -21.35 -4.77 -0.01
CA HIS A 235 -21.92 -4.15 1.19
C HIS A 235 -21.18 -2.89 1.63
N VAL A 236 -20.82 -2.04 0.66
CA VAL A 236 -20.24 -0.71 0.90
C VAL A 236 -21.08 0.33 0.17
N PRO A 237 -21.30 1.54 0.73
CA PRO A 237 -21.87 2.68 0.01
C PRO A 237 -21.23 2.93 -1.37
N PRO A 238 -21.99 3.41 -2.37
CA PRO A 238 -21.45 3.70 -3.70
C PRO A 238 -20.25 4.66 -3.70
N GLU A 239 -20.21 5.59 -2.75
CA GLU A 239 -19.14 6.57 -2.56
C GLU A 239 -17.82 5.91 -2.12
N GLN A 240 -17.89 4.72 -1.52
CA GLN A 240 -16.75 3.92 -1.06
C GLN A 240 -16.23 2.95 -2.14
N VAL A 241 -16.86 2.95 -3.33
CA VAL A 241 -16.36 2.26 -4.52
C VAL A 241 -15.51 3.24 -5.34
N VAL A 242 -14.21 3.23 -5.05
CA VAL A 242 -13.22 4.12 -5.69
C VAL A 242 -12.76 3.50 -6.98
N CYS A 243 -12.88 4.22 -8.10
CA CYS A 243 -12.49 3.69 -9.41
C CYS A 243 -11.22 4.34 -9.92
N ILE A 244 -10.24 3.52 -10.27
CA ILE A 244 -8.94 3.94 -10.76
C ILE A 244 -8.73 3.23 -12.08
N HIS A 245 -8.92 3.97 -13.17
CA HIS A 245 -8.62 3.49 -14.50
C HIS A 245 -7.13 3.62 -14.80
N ASP A 246 -6.65 3.09 -15.92
CA ASP A 246 -5.26 3.30 -16.31
C ASP A 246 -5.06 4.79 -16.62
N LEU A 247 -4.08 5.38 -15.94
CA LEU A 247 -3.74 6.81 -16.03
C LEU A 247 -2.45 7.00 -16.80
N SER A 248 -2.24 8.22 -17.31
CA SER A 248 -1.00 8.60 -18.01
C SER A 248 0.25 8.48 -17.14
N SER A 249 0.11 8.69 -15.83
CA SER A 249 1.22 8.55 -14.87
C SER A 249 0.71 8.21 -13.47
N ILE A 250 1.59 7.63 -12.66
CA ILE A 250 1.32 7.34 -11.25
C ILE A 250 1.06 8.61 -10.42
N TYR A 251 1.58 9.76 -10.86
CA TYR A 251 1.40 11.05 -10.17
C TYR A 251 -0.05 11.58 -10.25
N ARG A 252 -0.85 11.06 -11.20
CA ARG A 252 -2.28 11.38 -11.30
C ARG A 252 -3.15 10.65 -10.28
N VAL A 253 -2.69 9.51 -9.76
CA VAL A 253 -3.48 8.66 -8.85
C VAL A 253 -3.91 9.42 -7.58
N PRO A 254 -3.03 10.11 -6.82
CA PRO A 254 -3.48 10.85 -5.63
C PRO A 254 -4.47 11.97 -5.95
N VAL A 255 -4.32 12.65 -7.10
CA VAL A 255 -5.22 13.73 -7.53
C VAL A 255 -6.60 13.18 -7.92
N LEU A 256 -6.63 12.05 -8.64
CA LEU A 256 -7.88 11.37 -9.00
C LEU A 256 -8.63 10.88 -7.75
N MET A 257 -7.90 10.34 -6.78
CA MET A 257 -8.47 9.83 -5.53
C MET A 257 -8.96 10.98 -4.63
N GLU A 258 -8.26 12.11 -4.57
CA GLU A 258 -8.76 13.32 -3.90
C GLU A 258 -10.11 13.75 -4.50
N GLY A 259 -10.21 13.79 -5.83
CA GLY A 259 -11.44 14.15 -6.55
C GLY A 259 -12.61 13.18 -6.32
N GLN A 260 -12.35 11.98 -5.78
CA GLN A 260 -13.36 10.99 -5.40
C GLN A 260 -13.75 11.05 -3.92
N GLY A 261 -13.35 12.09 -3.17
CA GLY A 261 -13.82 12.34 -1.81
C GLY A 261 -13.08 11.53 -0.72
N MET A 262 -11.85 11.09 -1.00
CA MET A 262 -11.08 10.26 -0.06
C MET A 262 -10.70 11.00 1.23
N VAL A 263 -10.53 12.33 1.18
CA VAL A 263 -10.22 13.10 2.38
C VAL A 263 -11.39 13.09 3.35
N GLU A 264 -12.60 13.37 2.86
CA GLU A 264 -13.84 13.40 3.64
C GLU A 264 -14.10 12.01 4.26
N PHE A 265 -13.93 10.96 3.46
CA PHE A 265 -14.06 9.59 3.92
C PHE A 265 -13.12 9.28 5.10
N PHE A 266 -11.83 9.59 5.00
CA PHE A 266 -10.89 9.29 6.08
C PHE A 266 -11.14 10.13 7.34
N ILE A 267 -11.54 11.40 7.19
CA ILE A 267 -11.92 12.24 8.33
C ILE A 267 -13.05 11.58 9.11
N GLU A 268 -14.12 11.17 8.43
CA GLU A 268 -15.29 10.56 9.07
C GLU A 268 -14.95 9.17 9.64
N ARG A 269 -14.33 8.31 8.82
CA ARG A 269 -14.10 6.91 9.16
C ARG A 269 -13.10 6.71 10.29
N LEU A 270 -12.07 7.56 10.35
CA LEU A 270 -10.98 7.48 11.32
C LEU A 270 -11.05 8.60 12.37
N GLN A 271 -12.06 9.48 12.34
CA GLN A 271 -12.21 10.62 13.25
C GLN A 271 -10.94 11.48 13.30
N LEU A 272 -10.37 11.78 12.13
CA LEU A 272 -9.14 12.57 12.02
C LEU A 272 -9.44 14.05 12.27
N SER A 273 -8.58 14.69 13.08
CA SER A 273 -8.67 16.11 13.38
C SER A 273 -7.91 16.92 12.34
N ILE A 274 -8.58 17.30 11.25
CA ILE A 274 -7.98 18.10 10.17
C ILE A 274 -8.41 19.56 10.33
N GLN A 275 -7.43 20.48 10.31
CA GLN A 275 -7.70 21.92 10.38
C GLN A 275 -8.40 22.41 9.11
N LEU A 276 -9.42 23.27 9.28
CA LEU A 276 -10.13 23.93 8.19
C LEU A 276 -9.78 25.44 8.15
N PRO A 277 -9.54 26.03 6.97
CA PRO A 277 -9.54 25.40 5.65
C PRO A 277 -8.34 24.45 5.45
N ARG A 278 -8.58 23.35 4.74
CA ARG A 278 -7.54 22.35 4.45
C ARG A 278 -6.37 22.98 3.68
N PRO A 279 -5.11 22.64 4.02
CA PRO A 279 -3.98 23.00 3.18
C PRO A 279 -4.13 22.37 1.79
N LYS A 280 -4.03 23.19 0.73
CA LYS A 280 -4.08 22.72 -0.66
C LYS A 280 -2.71 22.75 -1.36
N LYS A 281 -1.69 23.28 -0.69
CA LYS A 281 -0.38 23.53 -1.29
C LYS A 281 0.27 22.24 -1.80
N LEU A 282 0.24 21.17 -1.01
CA LEU A 282 0.89 19.90 -1.36
C LEU A 282 0.14 19.18 -2.49
N ILE A 283 -1.18 19.09 -2.44
CA ILE A 283 -1.93 18.42 -3.51
C ILE A 283 -1.87 19.18 -4.84
N ASN A 284 -1.78 20.51 -4.79
CA ASN A 284 -1.54 21.32 -5.98
C ASN A 284 -0.16 21.02 -6.59
N LYS A 285 0.89 20.78 -5.80
CA LYS A 285 2.20 20.35 -6.34
C LYS A 285 2.09 19.01 -7.10
N TRP A 286 1.28 18.08 -6.62
CA TRP A 286 1.03 16.81 -7.31
C TRP A 286 0.27 17.01 -8.61
N ARG A 287 -0.72 17.92 -8.62
CA ARG A 287 -1.43 18.31 -9.84
C ARG A 287 -0.47 18.94 -10.85
N ASP A 288 0.35 19.89 -10.42
CA ASP A 288 1.35 20.56 -11.26
C ASP A 288 2.37 19.58 -11.82
N LEU A 289 2.87 18.64 -11.01
CA LEU A 289 3.81 17.60 -11.45
C LEU A 289 3.17 16.71 -12.53
N ALA A 290 1.95 16.25 -12.29
CA ALA A 290 1.27 15.39 -13.23
C ALA A 290 0.86 16.12 -14.52
N ASP A 291 0.51 17.42 -14.44
CA ASP A 291 0.29 18.29 -15.60
C ASP A 291 1.56 18.46 -16.42
N ARG A 292 2.72 18.64 -15.76
CA ARG A 292 4.01 18.71 -16.44
C ARG A 292 4.29 17.45 -17.24
N VAL A 293 4.15 16.27 -16.60
CA VAL A 293 4.37 14.96 -17.24
C VAL A 293 3.52 14.80 -18.50
N ASP A 294 2.24 15.16 -18.46
CA ASP A 294 1.34 15.06 -19.61
C ASP A 294 1.65 16.10 -20.72
N SER A 295 2.36 17.17 -20.38
CA SER A 295 2.69 18.28 -21.27
C SER A 295 4.07 18.20 -21.92
N LEU A 296 4.89 17.20 -21.58
CA LEU A 296 6.22 17.00 -22.18
C LEU A 296 6.11 16.78 -23.70
N ARG A 297 7.05 17.36 -24.46
CA ARG A 297 7.06 17.35 -25.94
C ARG A 297 8.43 17.07 -26.56
N ARG A 298 9.48 17.02 -25.74
CA ARG A 298 10.86 16.87 -26.19
C ARG A 298 11.39 15.57 -25.63
N ASP A 299 11.99 14.76 -26.47
CA ASP A 299 12.53 13.49 -26.02
C ASP A 299 14.03 13.61 -25.75
N VAL A 300 14.49 13.00 -24.67
CA VAL A 300 15.92 12.73 -24.42
C VAL A 300 16.13 11.23 -24.30
N ASN A 301 17.03 10.69 -25.10
CA ASN A 301 17.36 9.27 -25.07
C ASN A 301 18.60 9.05 -24.21
N ILE A 302 18.42 8.36 -23.08
CA ILE A 302 19.50 7.97 -22.17
C ILE A 302 19.56 6.44 -22.15
N SER A 303 20.71 5.87 -22.50
CA SER A 303 20.93 4.43 -22.46
C SER A 303 21.53 3.99 -21.12
N LEU A 304 20.84 3.10 -20.40
CA LEU A 304 21.34 2.47 -19.19
C LEU A 304 22.01 1.13 -19.54
N VAL A 305 23.32 1.02 -19.34
CA VAL A 305 24.08 -0.22 -19.58
C VAL A 305 24.08 -1.07 -18.31
N GLY A 306 23.13 -1.99 -18.23
CA GLY A 306 22.94 -2.87 -17.07
C GLY A 306 23.37 -4.31 -17.30
N LYS A 307 23.72 -5.02 -16.22
CA LYS A 307 23.91 -6.48 -16.19
C LYS A 307 22.58 -7.24 -16.41
N TYR A 308 21.52 -6.75 -15.77
CA TYR A 308 20.16 -7.30 -15.83
C TYR A 308 19.36 -6.66 -16.98
N THR A 309 19.01 -7.38 -18.05
CA THR A 309 18.40 -6.77 -19.26
C THR A 309 16.97 -7.23 -19.57
N LYS A 310 16.42 -8.14 -18.76
CA LYS A 310 15.11 -8.77 -19.00
C LYS A 310 13.96 -8.17 -18.19
N LEU A 311 14.27 -7.54 -17.05
CA LEU A 311 13.28 -6.97 -16.14
C LEU A 311 13.63 -5.51 -15.90
N GLU A 312 12.71 -4.60 -16.25
CA GLU A 312 12.92 -3.16 -16.05
C GLU A 312 13.03 -2.80 -14.57
N ASP A 313 12.29 -3.52 -13.72
CA ASP A 313 12.26 -3.30 -12.27
C ASP A 313 13.62 -3.61 -11.59
N SER A 314 14.56 -4.27 -12.27
CA SER A 314 15.92 -4.47 -11.76
C SER A 314 16.70 -3.15 -11.57
N TYR A 315 16.23 -2.05 -12.16
CA TYR A 315 16.79 -0.70 -11.99
C TYR A 315 15.71 0.36 -11.76
N ALA A 316 14.62 0.00 -11.08
CA ALA A 316 13.48 0.88 -10.89
C ALA A 316 13.89 2.25 -10.31
N SER A 317 14.75 2.29 -9.28
CA SER A 317 15.22 3.54 -8.65
C SER A 317 16.04 4.40 -9.59
N VAL A 318 16.94 3.80 -10.37
CA VAL A 318 17.77 4.54 -11.34
C VAL A 318 16.88 5.15 -12.42
N THR A 319 15.96 4.35 -12.97
CA THR A 319 15.01 4.81 -13.98
C THR A 319 14.09 5.90 -13.42
N LYS A 320 13.59 5.77 -12.19
CA LYS A 320 12.75 6.78 -11.54
C LYS A 320 13.50 8.08 -11.26
N ALA A 321 14.75 8.02 -10.81
CA ALA A 321 15.57 9.21 -10.60
C ALA A 321 15.81 9.97 -11.91
N LEU A 322 16.10 9.25 -13.00
CA LEU A 322 16.23 9.82 -14.34
C LEU A 322 14.93 10.45 -14.83
N GLN A 323 13.79 9.77 -14.64
CA GLN A 323 12.47 10.30 -14.97
C GLN A 323 12.18 11.60 -14.22
N HIS A 324 12.44 11.64 -12.91
CA HIS A 324 12.22 12.85 -12.10
C HIS A 324 13.08 14.03 -12.58
N ALA A 325 14.35 13.79 -12.89
CA ALA A 325 15.25 14.83 -13.41
C ALA A 325 14.84 15.30 -14.82
N ALA A 326 14.42 14.38 -15.69
CA ALA A 326 13.94 14.70 -17.03
C ALA A 326 12.69 15.59 -16.98
N ILE A 327 11.70 15.22 -16.15
CA ILE A 327 10.47 15.99 -15.96
C ILE A 327 10.78 17.44 -15.51
N ASP A 328 11.73 17.62 -14.59
CA ASP A 328 12.13 18.95 -14.14
C ASP A 328 12.85 19.76 -15.23
N ALA A 329 13.68 19.09 -16.04
CA ALA A 329 14.36 19.68 -17.20
C ALA A 329 13.45 19.93 -18.42
N GLY A 330 12.22 19.43 -18.41
CA GLY A 330 11.26 19.56 -19.50
C GLY A 330 11.47 18.57 -20.65
N TYR A 331 11.97 17.38 -20.34
CA TYR A 331 12.10 16.23 -21.25
C TYR A 331 11.25 15.05 -20.77
#